data_AF-A0A0A7CLZ9-F1
#
_entry.id   AF-A0A0A7CLZ9-F1
#
_cell.length_a   1.000
_cell.length_b   1.000
_cell.length_c   1.000
_cell.angle_alpha   90.00
_cell.angle_beta   90.00
_cell.angle_gamma   90.00
#
_symmetry.space_group_name_H-M   'P 1'
#
loop_
_entity.id
_entity.type
_entity.pdbx_description
1 polymer ?
#
loop_
_entity_poly.entity_id
_entity_poly.type
_entity_poly.pdbx_seq_one_letter_code
_entity_poly.pdbx_strand_id
1 'polypeptide(L)'
;MVSVQALFLGLAFAAINAEPDTDCPTAKPTPCPTGMPVPADRRFCSQNQHAISEYNGDLYSDVLRKNDNELFSYDPSTKLIKSKSGGKCLDVSIDGASKYQLHTWDCDASNKNQQWSYDEPGHTIRHLGHSGICLSNDANSPGKKAFVEPCNNSFNQYFGECASTSNVHVTFQTCSANKVLSEGWTGLWANTAQGTINEIFEYDASLQHIIAKSNHQCLDAFSTGNGKFGLHTYDCDVSNQNQKWILESNRVKHAVHPNLCLDADPTDPLHKAQVWECFPNNNNQCWKINRLESTEA
;
A
#
# COMPACT_ATOMS: atom_id res chain seq x y z
N MET A 1 15.96 20.02 -65.98
CA MET A 1 15.98 19.78 -67.43
C MET A 1 15.88 18.28 -67.66
N VAL A 2 14.87 17.89 -68.45
CA VAL A 2 14.83 16.73 -69.38
C VAL A 2 14.82 15.33 -68.72
N SER A 3 13.68 14.61 -68.65
CA SER A 3 12.83 14.00 -69.72
C SER A 3 13.26 12.53 -69.97
N VAL A 4 12.49 11.52 -69.52
CA VAL A 4 11.39 10.77 -70.21
C VAL A 4 11.86 9.82 -71.32
N GLN A 5 11.48 8.53 -71.21
CA GLN A 5 10.71 7.67 -72.19
C GLN A 5 10.93 6.19 -71.80
N ALA A 6 9.93 5.36 -71.44
CA ALA A 6 8.70 4.91 -72.10
C ALA A 6 8.92 3.91 -73.26
N LEU A 7 8.24 2.74 -73.19
CA LEU A 7 7.55 1.98 -74.27
C LEU A 7 7.30 0.51 -73.80
N PHE A 8 6.20 -0.22 -74.07
CA PHE A 8 4.83 0.04 -74.56
C PHE A 8 4.08 -1.33 -74.69
N LEU A 9 2.78 -1.25 -75.01
CA LEU A 9 1.81 -2.28 -75.48
C LEU A 9 1.28 -3.29 -74.42
N GLY A 10 -0.02 -3.51 -74.21
CA GLY A 10 -1.25 -3.06 -74.88
C GLY A 10 -2.19 -4.26 -75.08
N LEU A 11 -3.47 -4.13 -74.70
CA LEU A 11 -4.70 -4.60 -75.41
C LEU A 11 -5.93 -4.62 -74.48
N ALA A 12 -7.01 -4.05 -74.98
CA ALA A 12 -8.33 -3.92 -74.36
C ALA A 12 -9.18 -5.19 -74.51
N PHE A 13 -10.25 -5.34 -73.70
CA PHE A 13 -11.65 -5.40 -74.18
C PHE A 13 -12.69 -5.56 -73.05
N ALA A 14 -13.84 -4.94 -73.31
CA ALA A 14 -15.21 -5.27 -72.92
C ALA A 14 -15.72 -5.00 -71.49
N ALA A 15 -16.67 -4.07 -71.44
CA ALA A 15 -17.60 -3.81 -70.34
C ALA A 15 -18.63 -4.94 -70.18
N ILE A 16 -19.04 -5.21 -68.94
CA ILE A 16 -20.26 -5.96 -68.62
C ILE A 16 -21.10 -5.17 -67.61
N ASN A 17 -22.40 -5.16 -67.88
CA ASN A 17 -23.45 -4.36 -67.25
C ASN A 17 -23.64 -4.70 -65.77
N ALA A 18 -23.97 -3.66 -65.00
CA ALA A 18 -24.53 -3.77 -63.65
C ALA A 18 -26.06 -3.95 -63.73
N GLU A 19 -26.58 -4.89 -62.95
CA GLU A 19 -27.99 -4.92 -62.50
C GLU A 19 -28.00 -4.96 -60.96
N PRO A 20 -29.09 -4.50 -60.31
CA PRO A 20 -29.06 -4.01 -58.94
C PRO A 20 -29.42 -5.11 -57.93
N ASP A 21 -28.47 -5.48 -57.07
CA ASP A 21 -28.77 -6.31 -55.91
C ASP A 21 -29.39 -5.47 -54.80
N THR A 22 -30.60 -5.90 -54.45
CA THR A 22 -31.45 -5.53 -53.32
C THR A 22 -30.68 -5.28 -52.03
N ASP A 23 -30.86 -4.08 -51.51
CA ASP A 23 -30.40 -3.59 -50.22
C ASP A 23 -31.03 -4.39 -49.06
N CYS A 24 -30.21 -5.16 -48.35
CA CYS A 24 -30.55 -5.69 -47.02
C CYS A 24 -29.96 -4.73 -46.00
N PRO A 25 -30.75 -4.10 -45.11
CA PRO A 25 -30.18 -3.22 -44.09
C PRO A 25 -29.34 -4.08 -43.15
N THR A 26 -28.03 -3.83 -43.15
CA THR A 26 -27.08 -4.44 -42.21
C THR A 26 -27.40 -3.91 -40.82
N ALA A 27 -28.21 -4.66 -40.07
CA ALA A 27 -28.32 -4.47 -38.64
C ALA A 27 -26.92 -4.65 -38.05
N LYS A 28 -26.37 -3.55 -37.54
CA LYS A 28 -25.13 -3.50 -36.76
C LYS A 28 -25.18 -4.63 -35.71
N PRO A 29 -24.16 -5.50 -35.60
CA PRO A 29 -24.18 -6.56 -34.61
C PRO A 29 -24.27 -5.90 -33.22
N THR A 30 -25.38 -6.13 -32.53
CA THR A 30 -25.55 -5.77 -31.13
C THR A 30 -24.43 -6.48 -30.35
N PRO A 31 -23.57 -5.78 -29.62
CA PRO A 31 -22.62 -6.43 -28.74
C PRO A 31 -23.41 -7.31 -27.76
N CYS A 32 -23.08 -8.60 -27.72
CA CYS A 32 -23.52 -9.49 -26.65
C CYS A 32 -23.20 -8.79 -25.31
N PRO A 33 -24.08 -8.81 -24.29
CA PRO A 33 -23.74 -8.26 -23.00
C PRO A 33 -22.43 -8.92 -22.55
N THR A 34 -21.37 -8.13 -22.48
CA THR A 34 -20.12 -8.52 -21.85
C THR A 34 -20.50 -9.00 -20.47
N GLY A 35 -20.32 -10.30 -20.20
CA GLY A 35 -20.49 -10.85 -18.86
C GLY A 35 -19.76 -9.93 -17.89
N MET A 36 -20.36 -9.69 -16.73
CA MET A 36 -19.74 -8.87 -15.68
C MET A 36 -18.27 -9.26 -15.55
N PRO A 37 -17.33 -8.29 -15.49
CA PRO A 37 -15.92 -8.61 -15.37
C PRO A 37 -15.75 -9.54 -14.18
N VAL A 38 -15.22 -10.75 -14.44
CA VAL A 38 -14.83 -11.67 -13.38
C VAL A 38 -13.85 -10.91 -12.50
N PRO A 39 -14.10 -10.78 -11.19
CA PRO A 39 -13.14 -10.13 -10.31
C PRO A 39 -11.77 -10.77 -10.47
N ALA A 40 -10.77 -9.97 -10.86
CA ALA A 40 -9.40 -10.46 -10.95
C ALA A 40 -8.94 -10.89 -9.54
N ASP A 41 -8.27 -12.04 -9.47
CA ASP A 41 -7.63 -12.48 -8.22
C ASP A 41 -6.48 -11.52 -7.89
N ARG A 42 -6.39 -11.12 -6.63
CA ARG A 42 -5.43 -10.14 -6.11
C ARG A 42 -4.70 -10.70 -4.89
N ARG A 43 -3.53 -10.14 -4.60
CA ARG A 43 -2.82 -10.38 -3.34
C ARG A 43 -2.79 -9.09 -2.54
N PHE A 44 -3.41 -9.10 -1.36
CA PHE A 44 -3.37 -7.99 -0.44
C PHE A 44 -2.08 -8.05 0.37
N CYS A 45 -1.13 -7.17 0.06
CA CYS A 45 0.14 -7.09 0.74
C CYS A 45 0.23 -5.87 1.66
N SER A 46 0.84 -6.09 2.83
CA SER A 46 1.36 -5.00 3.62
C SER A 46 2.45 -4.24 2.87
N GLN A 47 2.81 -3.09 3.40
CA GLN A 47 3.86 -2.26 2.83
C GLN A 47 5.23 -2.97 2.81
N ASN A 48 5.50 -3.86 3.78
CA ASN A 48 6.71 -4.68 3.82
C ASN A 48 6.59 -5.98 2.98
N GLN A 49 5.64 -6.06 2.04
CA GLN A 49 5.40 -7.21 1.16
C GLN A 49 5.00 -8.52 1.89
N HIS A 50 4.42 -8.42 3.09
CA HIS A 50 3.76 -9.57 3.71
C HIS A 50 2.34 -9.69 3.17
N ALA A 51 2.03 -10.81 2.53
CA ALA A 51 0.72 -11.09 1.97
C ALA A 51 -0.25 -11.54 3.07
N ILE A 52 -1.51 -11.12 2.94
CA ILE A 52 -2.61 -11.80 3.62
C ILE A 52 -2.72 -13.21 3.03
N SER A 53 -2.70 -14.23 3.87
CA SER A 53 -2.77 -15.64 3.50
C SER A 53 -3.85 -16.35 4.32
N GLU A 54 -4.73 -17.09 3.66
CA GLU A 54 -5.70 -17.97 4.30
C GLU A 54 -5.06 -19.30 4.71
N TYR A 55 -5.41 -19.80 5.88
CA TYR A 55 -5.08 -21.14 6.32
C TYR A 55 -6.10 -21.65 7.35
N ASN A 56 -6.78 -22.74 7.01
CA ASN A 56 -7.70 -23.45 7.91
C ASN A 56 -8.80 -22.55 8.49
N GLY A 57 -9.35 -21.64 7.67
CA GLY A 57 -10.42 -20.75 8.08
C GLY A 57 -9.94 -19.43 8.70
N ASP A 58 -8.65 -19.27 8.98
CA ASP A 58 -8.06 -18.06 9.54
C ASP A 58 -7.21 -17.32 8.52
N LEU A 59 -6.99 -16.01 8.74
CA LEU A 59 -6.11 -15.19 7.91
C LEU A 59 -4.84 -14.79 8.66
N TYR A 60 -3.72 -14.75 7.95
CA TYR A 60 -2.39 -14.45 8.49
C TYR A 60 -1.68 -13.41 7.63
N SER A 61 -0.89 -12.55 8.26
CA SER A 61 0.18 -11.80 7.61
C SER A 61 1.35 -12.76 7.39
N ASP A 62 1.81 -12.96 6.16
CA ASP A 62 2.87 -13.94 5.92
C ASP A 62 3.81 -13.56 4.77
N VAL A 63 4.96 -14.20 4.71
CA VAL A 63 5.89 -14.02 3.59
C VAL A 63 5.22 -14.41 2.28
N LEU A 64 5.48 -13.65 1.22
CA LEU A 64 4.92 -13.91 -0.11
C LEU A 64 5.43 -15.24 -0.67
N ARG A 65 4.57 -16.26 -0.74
CA ARG A 65 4.84 -17.60 -1.28
C ARG A 65 4.31 -17.83 -2.68
N LYS A 66 3.44 -16.95 -3.18
CA LYS A 66 2.84 -17.00 -4.52
C LYS A 66 2.01 -18.26 -4.76
N ASN A 67 1.22 -18.65 -3.77
CA ASN A 67 0.26 -19.77 -3.86
C ASN A 67 -1.20 -19.27 -3.81
N ASP A 68 -2.16 -20.20 -3.85
CA ASP A 68 -3.59 -19.89 -3.86
C ASP A 68 -4.12 -19.38 -2.51
N ASN A 69 -3.41 -19.63 -1.40
CA ASN A 69 -3.80 -19.15 -0.08
C ASN A 69 -3.72 -17.62 0.03
N GLU A 70 -2.89 -17.00 -0.81
CA GLU A 70 -2.65 -15.55 -0.84
C GLU A 70 -3.53 -14.83 -1.89
N LEU A 71 -4.33 -15.58 -2.65
CA LEU A 71 -5.17 -15.04 -3.70
C LEU A 71 -6.60 -14.82 -3.22
N PHE A 72 -7.12 -13.63 -3.48
CA PHE A 72 -8.49 -13.23 -3.12
C PHE A 72 -9.18 -12.55 -4.30
N SER A 73 -10.47 -12.83 -4.47
CA SER A 73 -11.32 -12.12 -5.41
C SER A 73 -12.23 -11.15 -4.65
N TYR A 74 -12.26 -9.88 -5.02
CA TYR A 74 -13.18 -8.88 -4.46
C TYR A 74 -14.29 -8.55 -5.46
N ASP A 75 -15.54 -8.85 -5.11
CA ASP A 75 -16.70 -8.53 -5.92
C ASP A 75 -17.36 -7.23 -5.43
N PRO A 76 -17.28 -6.11 -6.20
CA PRO A 76 -17.85 -4.84 -5.77
C PRO A 76 -19.38 -4.82 -5.76
N SER A 77 -20.07 -5.79 -6.36
CA SER A 77 -21.53 -5.88 -6.35
C SER A 77 -22.05 -6.53 -5.07
N THR A 78 -21.43 -7.63 -4.64
CA THR A 78 -21.79 -8.35 -3.41
C THR A 78 -21.03 -7.85 -2.19
N LYS A 79 -19.94 -7.09 -2.39
CA LYS A 79 -19.01 -6.62 -1.36
C LYS A 79 -18.26 -7.74 -0.65
N LEU A 80 -18.22 -8.93 -1.24
CA LEU A 80 -17.51 -10.08 -0.68
C LEU A 80 -16.03 -10.04 -1.10
N ILE A 81 -15.15 -10.38 -0.17
CA ILE A 81 -13.76 -10.75 -0.45
C ILE A 81 -13.66 -12.25 -0.23
N LYS A 82 -13.40 -13.01 -1.29
CA LYS A 82 -13.37 -14.47 -1.27
C LYS A 82 -11.95 -15.00 -1.42
N SER A 83 -11.52 -15.86 -0.50
CA SER A 83 -10.27 -16.62 -0.60
C SER A 83 -10.35 -17.62 -1.75
N LYS A 84 -9.27 -17.70 -2.54
CA LYS A 84 -9.16 -18.63 -3.65
C LYS A 84 -8.92 -20.07 -3.18
N SER A 85 -8.06 -20.26 -2.17
CA SER A 85 -7.73 -21.58 -1.61
C SER A 85 -8.94 -22.30 -1.01
N GLY A 86 -9.70 -21.61 -0.16
CA GLY A 86 -10.80 -22.19 0.59
C GLY A 86 -12.17 -21.99 -0.05
N GLY A 87 -12.30 -21.08 -1.02
CA GLY A 87 -13.58 -20.70 -1.59
C GLY A 87 -14.54 -20.04 -0.60
N LYS A 88 -14.02 -19.53 0.53
CA LYS A 88 -14.74 -18.91 1.64
C LYS A 88 -14.51 -17.40 1.67
N CYS A 89 -15.44 -16.66 2.25
CA CYS A 89 -15.43 -15.20 2.28
C CYS A 89 -14.91 -14.69 3.63
N LEU A 90 -14.20 -13.55 3.61
CA LEU A 90 -13.79 -12.85 4.83
C LEU A 90 -15.04 -12.49 5.65
N ASP A 91 -15.01 -12.84 6.93
CA ASP A 91 -16.11 -12.66 7.88
C ASP A 91 -15.57 -12.13 9.22
N VAL A 92 -16.33 -11.23 9.84
CA VAL A 92 -16.11 -10.81 11.22
C VAL A 92 -17.21 -11.35 12.12
N SER A 93 -16.85 -12.23 13.05
CA SER A 93 -17.72 -12.64 14.14
C SER A 93 -17.40 -11.89 15.44
N ILE A 94 -18.29 -11.96 16.42
CA ILE A 94 -18.06 -11.45 17.77
C ILE A 94 -18.04 -12.65 18.71
N ASP A 95 -16.99 -12.78 19.52
CA ASP A 95 -16.89 -13.83 20.52
C ASP A 95 -17.68 -13.52 21.81
N GLY A 96 -17.73 -14.48 22.74
CA GLY A 96 -18.44 -14.32 24.02
C GLY A 96 -17.89 -13.22 24.94
N ALA A 97 -16.74 -12.62 24.60
CA ALA A 97 -16.13 -11.49 25.31
C ALA A 97 -16.30 -10.16 24.55
N SER A 98 -17.20 -10.12 23.55
CA SER A 98 -17.46 -8.94 22.71
C SER A 98 -16.26 -8.49 21.89
N LYS A 99 -15.35 -9.40 21.53
CA LYS A 99 -14.21 -9.10 20.64
C LYS A 99 -14.49 -9.56 19.23
N TYR A 100 -14.12 -8.74 18.26
CA TYR A 100 -14.17 -9.09 16.85
C TYR A 100 -13.16 -10.18 16.52
N GLN A 101 -13.59 -11.16 15.74
CA GLN A 101 -12.79 -12.28 15.26
C GLN A 101 -12.84 -12.32 13.74
N LEU A 102 -11.71 -11.99 13.11
CA LEU A 102 -11.54 -12.16 11.67
C LEU A 102 -11.30 -13.63 11.35
N HIS A 103 -12.04 -14.13 10.37
CA HIS A 103 -11.90 -15.48 9.84
C HIS A 103 -12.45 -15.53 8.40
N THR A 104 -12.50 -16.72 7.81
CA THR A 104 -13.24 -16.98 6.58
C THR A 104 -14.39 -17.95 6.85
N TRP A 105 -15.52 -17.70 6.19
CA TRP A 105 -16.72 -18.50 6.35
C TRP A 105 -17.42 -18.72 5.01
N ASP A 106 -18.44 -19.57 4.99
CA ASP A 106 -19.25 -19.78 3.79
C ASP A 106 -19.84 -18.44 3.32
N CYS A 107 -19.69 -18.17 2.02
CA CYS A 107 -20.05 -16.90 1.42
C CYS A 107 -21.57 -16.70 1.39
N ASP A 108 -22.03 -15.59 1.94
CA ASP A 108 -23.40 -15.13 1.89
C ASP A 108 -23.43 -13.63 1.60
N ALA A 109 -23.85 -13.25 0.38
CA ALA A 109 -23.93 -11.86 -0.04
C ALA A 109 -24.94 -11.02 0.78
N SER A 110 -25.87 -11.66 1.50
CA SER A 110 -26.81 -10.98 2.39
C SER A 110 -26.25 -10.75 3.80
N ASN A 111 -25.19 -11.48 4.18
CA ASN A 111 -24.56 -11.38 5.50
C ASN A 111 -23.72 -10.10 5.61
N LYS A 112 -24.15 -9.17 6.46
CA LYS A 112 -23.47 -7.88 6.69
C LYS A 112 -22.08 -8.00 7.31
N ASN A 113 -21.78 -9.13 7.95
CA ASN A 113 -20.47 -9.41 8.53
C ASN A 113 -19.41 -9.83 7.49
N GLN A 114 -19.84 -10.04 6.23
CA GLN A 114 -18.97 -10.42 5.13
C GLN A 114 -18.84 -9.30 4.08
N GLN A 115 -19.41 -8.13 4.35
CA GLN A 115 -19.41 -7.02 3.41
C GLN A 115 -18.25 -6.07 3.71
N TRP A 116 -17.39 -5.89 2.72
CA TRP A 116 -16.20 -5.07 2.79
C TRP A 116 -16.16 -4.06 1.64
N SER A 117 -15.57 -2.90 1.88
CA SER A 117 -15.10 -2.03 0.81
C SER A 117 -13.59 -2.11 0.73
N TYR A 118 -13.07 -2.40 -0.47
CA TYR A 118 -11.68 -2.18 -0.79
C TYR A 118 -11.52 -0.82 -1.48
N ASP A 119 -10.84 0.09 -0.79
CA ASP A 119 -10.40 1.38 -1.33
C ASP A 119 -9.02 1.17 -1.98
N GLU A 120 -9.00 1.04 -3.29
CA GLU A 120 -7.78 0.74 -4.07
C GLU A 120 -6.76 1.90 -4.03
N PRO A 121 -7.13 3.18 -4.22
CA PRO A 121 -6.21 4.32 -4.02
C PRO A 121 -5.70 4.46 -2.58
N GLY A 122 -6.61 4.34 -1.60
CA GLY A 122 -6.24 4.43 -0.18
C GLY A 122 -5.64 3.15 0.39
N HIS A 123 -5.54 2.08 -0.40
CA HIS A 123 -5.05 0.76 -0.01
C HIS A 123 -5.62 0.26 1.32
N THR A 124 -6.92 0.43 1.55
CA THR A 124 -7.56 0.12 2.83
C THR A 124 -8.78 -0.77 2.62
N ILE A 125 -8.93 -1.80 3.47
CA ILE A 125 -10.09 -2.69 3.46
C ILE A 125 -10.94 -2.38 4.70
N ARG A 126 -12.14 -1.83 4.48
CA ARG A 126 -13.06 -1.38 5.54
C ARG A 126 -14.26 -2.30 5.64
N HIS A 127 -14.68 -2.61 6.85
CA HIS A 127 -15.88 -3.40 7.10
C HIS A 127 -17.14 -2.53 6.94
N LEU A 128 -18.14 -3.02 6.20
CA LEU A 128 -19.36 -2.26 5.90
C LEU A 128 -20.47 -2.46 6.93
N GLY A 129 -20.50 -3.61 7.63
CA GLY A 129 -21.48 -3.87 8.69
C GLY A 129 -21.14 -3.22 10.04
N HIS A 130 -19.87 -2.87 10.25
CA HIS A 130 -19.34 -2.29 11.49
C HIS A 130 -18.52 -1.05 11.13
N SER A 131 -19.18 0.10 11.13
CA SER A 131 -18.58 1.37 10.72
C SER A 131 -17.31 1.68 11.52
N GLY A 132 -16.26 2.11 10.83
CA GLY A 132 -14.98 2.47 11.44
C GLY A 132 -14.09 1.27 11.77
N ILE A 133 -14.45 0.04 11.39
CA ILE A 133 -13.58 -1.14 11.54
C ILE A 133 -12.86 -1.42 10.22
N CYS A 134 -11.55 -1.65 10.30
CA CYS A 134 -10.68 -1.95 9.17
C CYS A 134 -10.03 -3.32 9.37
N LEU A 135 -9.73 -4.00 8.26
CA LEU A 135 -8.79 -5.11 8.26
C LEU A 135 -7.43 -4.58 8.72
N SER A 136 -6.76 -5.32 9.59
CA SER A 136 -5.43 -5.03 10.09
C SER A 136 -4.55 -6.28 10.10
N ASN A 137 -3.25 -6.09 10.03
CA ASN A 137 -2.28 -7.16 10.20
C ASN A 137 -1.06 -6.70 11.01
N ASP A 138 -0.20 -7.64 11.42
CA ASP A 138 1.16 -7.28 11.80
C ASP A 138 2.01 -7.26 10.53
N ALA A 139 2.21 -6.07 9.97
CA ALA A 139 2.96 -5.88 8.73
C ALA A 139 4.43 -6.24 8.85
N ASN A 140 4.96 -6.49 10.06
CA ASN A 140 6.39 -6.70 10.31
C ASN A 140 6.71 -8.11 10.79
N SER A 141 5.73 -8.82 11.35
CA SER A 141 5.89 -10.17 11.85
C SER A 141 5.11 -11.17 10.99
N PRO A 142 5.74 -11.86 10.01
CA PRO A 142 5.07 -12.89 9.25
C PRO A 142 4.67 -14.08 10.16
N GLY A 143 3.60 -14.78 9.77
CA GLY A 143 2.97 -15.85 10.54
C GLY A 143 2.02 -15.37 11.65
N LYS A 144 1.82 -14.06 11.84
CA LYS A 144 0.83 -13.54 12.79
C LYS A 144 -0.56 -13.52 12.18
N LYS A 145 -1.57 -13.88 12.98
CA LYS A 145 -2.97 -13.82 12.57
C LYS A 145 -3.35 -12.37 12.25
N ALA A 146 -3.98 -12.16 11.10
CA ALA A 146 -4.60 -10.89 10.76
C ALA A 146 -5.85 -10.69 11.63
N PHE A 147 -6.26 -9.45 11.81
CA PHE A 147 -7.33 -9.09 12.73
C PHE A 147 -8.11 -7.89 12.20
N VAL A 148 -9.07 -7.39 12.97
CA VAL A 148 -9.74 -6.13 12.68
C VAL A 148 -9.62 -5.19 13.87
N GLU A 149 -9.55 -3.90 13.61
CA GLU A 149 -9.49 -2.88 14.64
C GLU A 149 -10.06 -1.55 14.12
N PRO A 150 -10.22 -0.51 14.96
CA PRO A 150 -10.59 0.81 14.49
C PRO A 150 -9.67 1.33 13.38
N CYS A 151 -10.25 1.84 12.31
CA CYS A 151 -9.49 2.46 11.22
C CYS A 151 -8.63 3.60 11.76
N ASN A 152 -7.31 3.55 11.52
CA ASN A 152 -6.31 4.45 12.09
C ASN A 152 -5.26 4.92 11.06
N ASN A 153 -5.43 4.58 9.77
CA ASN A 153 -4.52 4.91 8.66
C ASN A 153 -3.06 4.50 8.89
N SER A 154 -2.79 3.56 9.81
CA SER A 154 -1.46 2.99 10.01
C SER A 154 -1.06 2.06 8.86
N PHE A 155 0.21 1.65 8.86
CA PHE A 155 0.72 0.64 7.92
C PHE A 155 0.18 -0.77 8.13
N ASN A 156 -0.31 -1.06 9.33
CA ASN A 156 -0.98 -2.33 9.62
C ASN A 156 -2.33 -2.42 8.89
N GLN A 157 -2.84 -1.31 8.35
CA GLN A 157 -4.09 -1.24 7.57
C GLN A 157 -3.85 -0.94 6.09
N TYR A 158 -2.60 -1.06 5.62
CA TYR A 158 -2.24 -0.89 4.22
C TYR A 158 -2.29 -2.24 3.49
N PHE A 159 -3.04 -2.30 2.38
CA PHE A 159 -3.19 -3.47 1.52
C PHE A 159 -3.04 -3.08 0.05
N GLY A 160 -1.77 -3.03 -0.39
CA GLY A 160 -1.38 -2.79 -1.77
C GLY A 160 -1.14 -4.09 -2.53
N GLU A 161 -0.78 -3.96 -3.82
CA GLU A 161 -0.37 -5.09 -4.64
C GLU A 161 1.06 -5.52 -4.29
N CYS A 162 1.30 -6.82 -4.13
CA CYS A 162 2.62 -7.33 -3.72
C CYS A 162 3.75 -7.04 -4.73
N ALA A 163 3.40 -6.76 -5.99
CA ALA A 163 4.35 -6.46 -7.05
C ALA A 163 4.70 -4.96 -7.18
N SER A 164 3.96 -4.07 -6.49
CA SER A 164 4.22 -2.64 -6.48
C SER A 164 4.59 -2.21 -5.06
N THR A 165 5.85 -1.86 -4.83
CA THR A 165 6.18 -1.00 -3.69
C THR A 165 5.79 0.42 -4.05
N SER A 166 4.49 0.71 -3.95
CA SER A 166 4.01 2.08 -4.06
C SER A 166 4.61 2.85 -2.89
N ASN A 167 5.39 3.86 -3.22
CA ASN A 167 5.88 4.80 -2.22
C ASN A 167 4.69 5.49 -1.57
N VAL A 168 4.73 5.57 -0.26
CA VAL A 168 3.60 6.00 0.58
C VAL A 168 4.02 7.24 1.33
N HIS A 169 3.19 8.28 1.25
CA HIS A 169 3.41 9.48 2.02
C HIS A 169 2.97 9.25 3.47
N VAL A 170 3.79 9.71 4.42
CA VAL A 170 3.63 9.48 5.84
C VAL A 170 3.91 10.73 6.64
N THR A 171 3.31 10.76 7.82
CA THR A 171 3.69 11.66 8.91
C THR A 171 4.06 10.82 10.13
N PHE A 172 5.01 11.32 10.93
CA PHE A 172 5.41 10.70 12.19
C PHE A 172 4.99 11.62 13.32
N GLN A 173 4.08 11.17 14.16
CA GLN A 173 3.61 11.93 15.33
C GLN A 173 4.02 11.20 16.62
N THR A 174 4.63 11.88 17.57
CA THR A 174 4.98 11.29 18.86
C THR A 174 3.72 10.81 19.59
N CYS A 175 3.79 9.62 20.19
CA CYS A 175 2.63 9.02 20.86
C CYS A 175 2.17 9.82 22.09
N SER A 176 3.09 10.46 22.81
CA SER A 176 2.87 11.05 24.13
C SER A 176 2.55 12.55 24.12
N ALA A 177 2.97 13.29 23.10
CA ALA A 177 2.90 14.76 23.09
C ALA A 177 2.32 15.37 21.82
N ASN A 178 1.86 14.55 20.86
CA ASN A 178 1.31 14.99 19.57
C ASN A 178 2.24 15.95 18.80
N LYS A 179 3.55 15.81 18.99
CA LYS A 179 4.57 16.52 18.20
C LYS A 179 4.77 15.76 16.90
N VAL A 180 5.04 16.45 15.80
CA VAL A 180 5.30 15.83 14.50
C VAL A 180 6.78 15.95 14.15
N LEU A 181 7.32 14.91 13.52
CA LEU A 181 8.65 14.98 12.94
C LEU A 181 8.61 16.01 11.79
N SER A 182 9.54 16.97 11.82
CA SER A 182 9.70 18.00 10.81
C SER A 182 11.16 18.05 10.39
N GLU A 183 11.39 18.13 9.09
CA GLU A 183 12.69 18.42 8.51
C GLU A 183 12.96 19.93 8.50
N GLY A 184 14.25 20.29 8.61
CA GLY A 184 14.73 21.66 8.40
C GLY A 184 16.21 21.69 8.03
N TRP A 185 16.48 22.15 6.81
CA TRP A 185 17.80 22.19 6.20
C TRP A 185 18.33 20.78 5.98
N THR A 186 18.86 20.16 7.04
CA THR A 186 19.19 18.73 7.09
C THR A 186 18.87 18.11 8.44
N GLY A 187 18.45 18.90 9.44
CA GLY A 187 18.12 18.36 10.75
C GLY A 187 16.69 17.85 10.82
N LEU A 188 16.39 17.10 11.89
CA LEU A 188 15.05 16.60 12.18
C LEU A 188 14.65 17.04 13.60
N TRP A 189 13.39 17.43 13.76
CA TRP A 189 12.84 17.92 15.02
C TRP A 189 11.43 17.41 15.27
N ALA A 190 11.05 17.22 16.53
CA ALA A 190 9.68 16.90 16.94
C ALA A 190 8.93 18.18 17.35
N ASN A 191 8.38 18.89 16.36
CA ASN A 191 7.75 20.19 16.54
C ASN A 191 6.23 20.12 16.73
N THR A 192 5.61 21.24 17.11
CA THR A 192 4.16 21.40 16.97
C THR A 192 3.80 21.40 15.49
N ALA A 193 2.78 20.63 15.11
CA ALA A 193 2.33 20.56 13.72
C ALA A 193 1.95 21.92 13.14
N GLN A 194 2.44 22.19 11.93
CA GLN A 194 2.23 23.39 11.14
C GLN A 194 1.53 23.08 9.81
N GLY A 195 1.41 21.81 9.41
CA GLY A 195 0.78 21.39 8.16
C GLY A 195 1.63 21.73 6.93
N THR A 196 2.95 21.66 7.05
CA THR A 196 3.90 22.04 5.99
C THR A 196 4.51 20.81 5.31
N ILE A 197 5.09 21.01 4.13
CA ILE A 197 5.78 19.93 3.39
C ILE A 197 6.95 19.31 4.18
N ASN A 198 7.53 20.06 5.14
CA ASN A 198 8.59 19.60 6.01
C ASN A 198 8.16 18.49 6.97
N GLU A 199 6.85 18.30 7.17
CA GLU A 199 6.27 17.27 8.05
C GLU A 199 5.90 15.99 7.28
N ILE A 200 6.02 16.03 5.95
CA ILE A 200 5.65 14.96 5.06
C ILE A 200 6.90 14.22 4.62
N PHE A 201 6.87 12.90 4.78
CA PHE A 201 7.90 12.00 4.32
C PHE A 201 7.29 11.00 3.33
N GLU A 202 8.12 10.42 2.48
CA GLU A 202 7.76 9.32 1.61
C GLU A 202 8.56 8.09 2.04
N TYR A 203 7.89 6.97 2.24
CA TYR A 203 8.53 5.71 2.61
C TYR A 203 8.48 4.73 1.44
N ASP A 204 9.68 4.30 1.01
CA ASP A 204 9.88 3.24 0.02
C ASP A 204 10.29 1.97 0.75
N ALA A 205 9.43 0.95 0.77
CA ALA A 205 9.70 -0.34 1.41
C ALA A 205 10.82 -1.11 0.73
N SER A 206 10.87 -1.04 -0.61
CA SER A 206 11.81 -1.85 -1.40
C SER A 206 13.24 -1.38 -1.19
N LEU A 207 13.41 -0.05 -1.08
CA LEU A 207 14.71 0.58 -0.84
C LEU A 207 14.97 0.82 0.64
N GLN A 208 13.95 0.67 1.50
CA GLN A 208 13.96 0.97 2.93
C GLN A 208 14.33 2.44 3.20
N HIS A 209 13.91 3.36 2.33
CA HIS A 209 14.23 4.78 2.44
C HIS A 209 13.05 5.55 3.03
N ILE A 210 13.34 6.45 3.97
CA ILE A 210 12.41 7.50 4.41
C ILE A 210 12.92 8.81 3.82
N ILE A 211 12.18 9.39 2.88
CA ILE A 211 12.56 10.56 2.08
C ILE A 211 11.78 11.77 2.60
N ALA A 212 12.46 12.81 3.06
CA ALA A 212 11.80 14.07 3.41
C ALA A 212 11.31 14.77 2.14
N LYS A 213 10.02 15.15 2.09
CA LYS A 213 9.46 15.78 0.88
C LYS A 213 9.90 17.22 0.67
N SER A 214 10.41 17.88 1.72
CA SER A 214 10.89 19.27 1.66
C SER A 214 12.20 19.43 0.89
N ASN A 215 13.16 18.53 1.08
CA ASN A 215 14.47 18.59 0.44
C ASN A 215 14.82 17.36 -0.42
N HIS A 216 13.92 16.38 -0.53
CA HIS A 216 14.09 15.14 -1.30
C HIS A 216 15.29 14.29 -0.87
N GLN A 217 15.74 14.45 0.37
CA GLN A 217 16.84 13.70 0.95
C GLN A 217 16.33 12.59 1.87
N CYS A 218 17.15 11.55 2.02
CA CYS A 218 16.85 10.39 2.83
C CYS A 218 17.28 10.62 4.28
N LEU A 219 16.49 10.14 5.24
CA LEU A 219 16.92 10.03 6.63
C LEU A 219 18.20 9.18 6.69
N ASP A 220 19.26 9.71 7.28
CA ASP A 220 20.57 9.08 7.36
C ASP A 220 21.04 9.04 8.83
N ALA A 221 21.28 7.83 9.31
CA ALA A 221 21.89 7.57 10.62
C ALA A 221 23.42 7.49 10.47
N PHE A 222 24.08 8.64 10.29
CA PHE A 222 25.51 8.69 10.00
C PHE A 222 26.38 8.41 11.23
N SER A 223 27.52 7.74 11.04
CA SER A 223 28.46 7.51 12.14
C SER A 223 29.11 8.82 12.60
N THR A 224 29.09 9.05 13.91
CA THR A 224 29.84 10.14 14.56
C THR A 224 31.15 9.63 15.19
N GLY A 225 31.54 8.39 14.88
CA GLY A 225 32.70 7.71 15.47
C GLY A 225 32.38 6.98 16.77
N ASN A 226 33.28 6.08 17.20
CA ASN A 226 33.16 5.30 18.46
C ASN A 226 31.83 4.53 18.60
N GLY A 227 31.28 4.02 17.50
CA GLY A 227 30.01 3.30 17.49
C GLY A 227 28.77 4.17 17.76
N LYS A 228 28.90 5.49 17.72
CA LYS A 228 27.79 6.44 17.88
C LYS A 228 27.28 6.90 16.53
N PHE A 229 26.03 7.35 16.52
CA PHE A 229 25.33 7.80 15.32
C PHE A 229 24.69 9.16 15.54
N GLY A 230 24.65 9.97 14.49
CA GLY A 230 23.86 11.18 14.39
C GLY A 230 22.64 10.95 13.50
N LEU A 231 21.73 11.92 13.46
CA LEU A 231 20.58 11.92 12.56
C LEU A 231 20.57 13.22 11.75
N HIS A 232 20.43 13.09 10.45
CA HIS A 232 20.14 14.18 9.51
C HIS A 232 19.45 13.63 8.27
N THR A 233 19.10 14.48 7.32
CA THR A 233 18.84 14.07 5.94
C THR A 233 20.10 14.22 5.10
N TYR A 234 20.26 13.33 4.13
CA TYR A 234 21.36 13.34 3.18
C TYR A 234 20.92 12.81 1.81
N ASP A 235 21.70 13.08 0.77
CA ASP A 235 21.38 12.61 -0.59
C ASP A 235 21.12 11.10 -0.60
N CYS A 236 20.01 10.71 -1.21
CA CYS A 236 19.58 9.32 -1.23
C CYS A 236 20.53 8.46 -2.06
N ASP A 237 21.05 7.40 -1.45
CA ASP A 237 21.89 6.39 -2.09
C ASP A 237 21.39 4.99 -1.73
N VAL A 238 20.92 4.25 -2.73
CA VAL A 238 20.38 2.90 -2.56
C VAL A 238 21.38 1.92 -1.95
N SER A 239 22.68 2.19 -2.06
CA SER A 239 23.76 1.38 -1.50
C SER A 239 24.18 1.82 -0.09
N ASN A 240 23.78 3.02 0.35
CA ASN A 240 24.11 3.54 1.67
C ASN A 240 23.31 2.82 2.76
N GLN A 241 24.02 2.03 3.56
CA GLN A 241 23.43 1.22 4.61
C GLN A 241 22.91 2.04 5.80
N ASN A 242 23.35 3.29 5.96
CA ASN A 242 22.90 4.20 7.02
C ASN A 242 21.54 4.85 6.72
N GLN A 243 21.00 4.65 5.51
CA GLN A 243 19.72 5.22 5.06
C GLN A 243 18.59 4.19 5.05
N LYS A 244 18.80 3.03 5.71
CA LYS A 244 17.88 1.91 5.67
C LYS A 244 17.02 1.87 6.93
N TRP A 245 15.72 1.98 6.76
CA TRP A 245 14.73 2.08 7.83
C TRP A 245 13.58 1.10 7.64
N ILE A 246 13.04 0.62 8.76
CA ILE A 246 11.87 -0.25 8.83
C ILE A 246 10.84 0.42 9.73
N LEU A 247 9.60 0.52 9.25
CA LEU A 247 8.47 1.03 10.02
C LEU A 247 7.76 -0.15 10.72
N GLU A 248 8.05 -0.32 12.01
CA GLU A 248 7.53 -1.41 12.84
C GLU A 248 6.41 -0.94 13.77
N SER A 249 5.15 -1.09 13.33
CA SER A 249 3.95 -0.64 14.07
C SER A 249 4.05 0.84 14.50
N ASN A 250 4.47 1.10 15.74
CA ASN A 250 4.63 2.42 16.32
C ASN A 250 6.10 2.84 16.48
N ARG A 251 7.03 2.22 15.74
CA ARG A 251 8.47 2.44 15.88
C ARG A 251 9.14 2.57 14.52
N VAL A 252 10.17 3.40 14.44
CA VAL A 252 11.01 3.57 13.25
C VAL A 252 12.39 3.04 13.60
N LYS A 253 12.76 1.89 13.03
CA LYS A 253 14.01 1.17 13.33
C LYS A 253 14.97 1.26 12.17
N HIS A 254 16.25 1.32 12.48
CA HIS A 254 17.28 1.17 11.46
C HIS A 254 17.35 -0.30 11.02
N ALA A 255 17.35 -0.55 9.71
CA ALA A 255 17.31 -1.90 9.15
C ALA A 255 18.64 -2.65 9.33
N VAL A 256 19.76 -1.92 9.27
CA VAL A 256 21.13 -2.50 9.34
C VAL A 256 21.70 -2.48 10.75
N HIS A 257 21.17 -1.61 11.61
CA HIS A 257 21.58 -1.48 13.01
C HIS A 257 20.34 -1.74 13.87
N PRO A 258 19.99 -3.01 14.16
CA PRO A 258 18.69 -3.36 14.74
C PRO A 258 18.41 -2.75 16.12
N ASN A 259 19.47 -2.36 16.83
CA ASN A 259 19.39 -1.68 18.12
C ASN A 259 19.29 -0.16 17.99
N LEU A 260 19.19 0.42 16.78
CA LEU A 260 19.12 1.86 16.56
C LEU A 260 17.70 2.28 16.11
N CYS A 261 17.11 3.24 16.82
CA CYS A 261 15.74 3.69 16.63
C CYS A 261 15.68 5.22 16.48
N LEU A 262 14.71 5.71 15.71
CA LEU A 262 14.34 7.13 15.72
C LEU A 262 13.79 7.49 17.10
N ASP A 263 14.39 8.49 17.71
CA ASP A 263 14.13 8.93 19.07
C ASP A 263 13.93 10.44 19.08
N ALA A 264 12.86 10.90 19.73
CA ALA A 264 12.68 12.32 20.01
C ALA A 264 12.09 12.47 21.40
N ASP A 265 12.82 13.15 22.28
CA ASP A 265 12.31 13.53 23.59
C ASP A 265 11.30 14.67 23.42
N PRO A 266 10.01 14.44 23.69
CA PRO A 266 8.99 15.49 23.55
C PRO A 266 9.13 16.62 24.58
N THR A 267 10.01 16.47 25.58
CA THR A 267 10.31 17.46 26.62
C THR A 267 11.62 18.21 26.39
N ASP A 268 12.44 17.81 25.40
CA ASP A 268 13.67 18.53 25.04
C ASP A 268 13.33 19.95 24.56
N PRO A 269 13.84 21.02 25.18
CA PRO A 269 13.59 22.39 24.74
C PRO A 269 14.11 22.70 23.33
N LEU A 270 15.04 21.91 22.80
CA LEU A 270 15.51 22.03 21.41
C LEU A 270 14.66 21.25 20.42
N HIS A 271 13.72 20.43 20.91
CA HIS A 271 12.86 19.52 20.13
C HIS A 271 13.64 18.64 19.15
N LYS A 272 14.92 18.35 19.39
CA LYS A 272 15.75 17.69 18.37
C LYS A 272 15.41 16.21 18.30
N ALA A 273 15.15 15.71 17.09
CA ALA A 273 15.10 14.28 16.85
C ALA A 273 16.52 13.73 16.64
N GLN A 274 16.72 12.50 17.08
CA GLN A 274 18.00 11.81 17.04
C GLN A 274 17.79 10.33 16.77
N VAL A 275 18.89 9.58 16.78
CA VAL A 275 18.87 8.13 16.86
C VAL A 275 19.40 7.69 18.23
N TRP A 276 18.77 6.68 18.80
CA TRP A 276 19.19 6.12 20.08
C TRP A 276 19.00 4.60 20.14
N GLU A 277 19.55 3.98 21.18
CA GLU A 277 19.34 2.56 21.41
C GLU A 277 17.84 2.25 21.57
N CYS A 278 17.36 1.22 20.87
CA CYS A 278 15.96 0.81 20.89
C CYS A 278 15.59 0.22 22.26
N PHE A 279 14.64 0.83 22.96
CA PHE A 279 14.13 0.33 24.24
C PHE A 279 12.65 -0.09 24.15
N PRO A 280 12.25 -1.24 24.72
CA PRO A 280 10.83 -1.59 24.87
C PRO A 280 10.08 -0.50 25.66
N ASN A 281 8.86 -0.18 25.25
CA ASN A 281 7.97 0.77 25.94
C ASN A 281 8.55 2.18 26.18
N ASN A 282 9.48 2.64 25.34
CA ASN A 282 10.01 3.99 25.40
C ASN A 282 9.11 4.99 24.64
N ASN A 283 8.55 5.96 25.36
CA ASN A 283 7.67 6.99 24.79
C ASN A 283 8.37 7.91 23.78
N ASN A 284 9.68 8.10 23.88
CA ASN A 284 10.46 8.93 22.96
C ASN A 284 10.68 8.23 21.60
N GLN A 285 10.48 6.90 21.56
CA GLN A 285 10.63 6.07 20.37
C GLN A 285 9.29 5.55 19.84
N CYS A 286 8.19 6.07 20.40
CA CYS A 286 6.84 5.73 20.01
C CYS A 286 6.30 6.80 19.06
N TRP A 287 5.97 6.36 17.85
CA TRP A 287 5.45 7.17 16.77
C TRP A 287 4.11 6.61 16.29
N LYS A 288 3.09 7.45 16.22
CA LYS A 288 1.92 7.23 15.37
C LYS A 288 2.37 7.52 13.93
N ILE A 289 2.48 6.46 13.15
CA ILE A 289 2.91 6.52 11.76
C ILE A 289 1.65 6.51 10.89
N ASN A 290 1.27 7.68 10.39
CA ASN A 290 0.01 7.83 9.68
C ASN A 290 0.29 7.94 8.18
N ARG A 291 -0.38 7.12 7.39
CA ARG A 291 -0.42 7.26 5.94
C ARG A 291 -1.23 8.50 5.59
N LEU A 292 -0.71 9.30 4.67
CA LEU A 292 -1.50 10.34 4.02
C LEU A 292 -2.22 9.66 2.86
N GLU A 293 -3.55 9.69 2.92
CA GLU A 293 -4.38 9.26 1.79
C GLU A 293 -4.05 10.18 0.60
N SER A 294 -3.90 9.59 -0.59
CA SER A 294 -3.79 10.38 -1.80
C SER A 294 -5.11 11.12 -1.98
N THR A 295 -5.18 12.38 -1.54
CA THR A 295 -6.23 13.26 -2.02
C THR A 295 -6.07 13.31 -3.53
N GLU A 296 -7.06 12.83 -4.26
CA GLU A 296 -7.15 13.02 -5.71
C GLU A 296 -6.80 14.48 -6.01
N ALA A 297 -5.79 14.65 -6.87
CA ALA A 297 -5.42 15.94 -7.42
C ALA A 297 -6.50 16.43 -8.39
#